data_AF-A0A7K3PGA2-F1
#
_entry.id   AF-A0A7K3PGA2-F1
#
_cell.length_a   1.000
_cell.length_b   1.000
_cell.length_c   1.000
_cell.angle_alpha   90.00
_cell.angle_beta   90.00
_cell.angle_gamma   90.00
#
_symmetry.space_group_name_H-M   'P 1'
#
loop_
_entity.id
_entity.type
_entity.pdbx_description
1 polymer ?
#
loop_
_entity_poly.entity_id
_entity_poly.type
_entity_poly.pdbx_seq_one_letter_code
_entity_poly.pdbx_strand_id
1 'polypeptide(L)' 'MDEARAREVLAAADVLPGPAREARLLALGENAVFAAGGLAVKVGRDAELL' A
#
# COMPACT_ATOMS: atom_id res chain seq x y z
N MET A 1 7.27 -0.81 -9.32
CA MET A 1 5.94 -0.43 -8.82
C MET A 1 5.88 1.09 -8.79
N ASP A 2 4.81 1.72 -9.26
CA ASP A 2 4.56 3.15 -9.05
C ASP A 2 3.48 3.37 -7.97
N GLU A 3 3.35 4.60 -7.47
CA GLU A 3 2.41 4.92 -6.39
C GLU A 3 0.95 4.71 -6.83
N ALA A 4 0.60 5.05 -8.07
CA ALA A 4 -0.78 4.95 -8.56
C ALA A 4 -1.24 3.49 -8.54
N ARG A 5 -0.44 2.61 -9.12
CA ARG A 5 -0.67 1.17 -9.10
C ARG A 5 -0.71 0.61 -7.68
N ALA A 6 0.18 1.08 -6.80
CA ALA A 6 0.20 0.63 -5.42
C ALA A 6 -1.05 1.06 -4.65
N ARG A 7 -1.61 2.25 -4.92
CA ARG A 7 -2.87 2.73 -4.32
C ARG A 7 -4.07 1.94 -4.84
N GLU A 8 -4.10 1.53 -6.10
CA GLU A 8 -5.13 0.64 -6.63
C GLU A 8 -5.14 -0.70 -5.90
N VAL A 9 -3.96 -1.33 -5.75
CA VAL A 9 -3.83 -2.60 -5.03
C VAL A 9 -4.24 -2.44 -3.56
N LEU A 10 -3.81 -1.37 -2.91
CA LEU A 10 -4.18 -1.08 -1.51
C LEU A 10 -5.68 -0.87 -1.34
N ALA A 11 -6.33 -0.16 -2.28
CA ALA A 11 -7.77 0.04 -2.28
C ALA A 11 -8.52 -1.26 -2.52
N ALA A 12 -8.04 -2.11 -3.44
CA ALA A 12 -8.64 -3.40 -3.74
C ALA A 12 -8.49 -4.41 -2.59
N ALA A 13 -7.42 -4.31 -1.80
CA ALA A 13 -7.15 -5.20 -0.68
C ALA A 13 -8.05 -4.94 0.54
N ASP A 14 -8.63 -3.74 0.65
CA ASP A 14 -9.54 -3.33 1.73
C ASP A 14 -9.01 -3.62 3.16
N VAL A 15 -7.70 -3.48 3.35
CA VAL A 15 -7.00 -3.78 4.62
C VAL A 15 -6.86 -2.58 5.54
N LEU A 16 -7.27 -1.40 5.09
CA LEU A 16 -7.09 -0.15 5.84
C LEU A 16 -8.33 0.17 6.67
N PRO A 17 -8.16 0.81 7.84
CA PRO A 17 -9.29 1.30 8.64
C PRO A 17 -10.04 2.49 8.01
N GLY A 18 -9.62 2.95 6.82
CA GLY A 18 -10.17 4.10 6.12
C GLY A 18 -9.73 4.13 4.64
N PRO A 19 -10.14 5.15 3.87
CA PRO A 19 -9.89 5.21 2.44
C PRO A 19 -8.39 5.15 2.07
N ALA A 20 -8.02 4.35 1.06
CA ALA A 20 -6.63 4.23 0.60
C ALA A 20 -5.98 5.56 0.17
N ARG A 21 -6.78 6.55 -0.25
CA ARG A 21 -6.32 7.91 -0.55
C ARG A 21 -5.80 8.67 0.68
N GLU A 22 -6.24 8.30 1.88
CA GLU A 22 -5.81 8.91 3.15
C GLU A 22 -4.55 8.24 3.71
N ALA A 23 -4.17 7.08 3.17
CA ALA A 23 -2.93 6.41 3.55
C ALA A 23 -1.71 7.21 3.05
N ARG A 24 -0.81 7.51 3.99
CA ARG A 24 0.43 8.23 3.72
C ARG A 24 1.46 7.29 3.10
N LEU A 25 1.99 7.66 1.94
CA LEU A 25 3.13 6.98 1.36
C LEU A 25 4.39 7.29 2.19
N LEU A 26 5.04 6.26 2.72
CA LEU A 26 6.27 6.36 3.51
C LEU A 26 7.52 6.03 2.70
N ALA A 27 7.42 5.05 1.80
CA ALA A 27 8.53 4.62 0.96
C ALA A 27 7.99 4.15 -0.39
N LEU A 28 8.74 4.48 -1.44
CA LEU A 28 8.49 4.04 -2.81
C LEU A 28 9.81 3.56 -3.42
N GLY A 29 9.84 2.29 -3.81
CA GLY A 29 10.99 1.67 -4.46
C GLY A 29 10.58 0.33 -5.06
N GLU A 30 11.20 -0.76 -4.60
CA GLU A 30 10.78 -2.11 -4.98
C GLU A 30 9.34 -2.41 -4.54
N ASN A 31 8.99 -1.94 -3.34
CA ASN A 31 7.65 -2.00 -2.77
C ASN A 31 7.16 -0.57 -2.47
N ALA A 32 5.85 -0.39 -2.36
CA ALA A 32 5.27 0.80 -1.76
C ALA A 32 4.89 0.50 -0.30
N VAL A 33 5.18 1.43 0.61
CA VAL A 33 4.79 1.31 2.03
C VAL A 33 3.85 2.44 2.39
N PHE A 34 2.66 2.09 2.86
CA PHE A 34 1.64 3.05 3.28
C PHE A 34 1.40 2.96 4.78
N ALA A 35 1.13 4.11 5.41
CA ALA A 35 0.71 4.18 6.80
C ALA A 35 -0.67 4.82 6.93
N ALA A 36 -1.50 4.24 7.81
CA ALA A 36 -2.80 4.76 8.20
C ALA A 36 -3.02 4.51 9.69
N GLY A 37 -3.13 5.59 10.48
CA GLY A 37 -3.21 5.51 11.95
C GLY A 37 -1.95 4.88 12.54
N GLY A 38 -2.05 3.60 12.94
CA GLY A 38 -0.94 2.79 13.44
C GLY A 38 -0.61 1.56 12.59
N LEU A 39 -1.29 1.37 11.45
CA LEU A 39 -1.06 0.26 10.53
C LEU A 39 -0.07 0.67 9.44
N ALA A 40 0.91 -0.19 9.17
CA ALA A 40 1.78 -0.09 8.01
C ALA A 40 1.49 -1.26 7.04
N VAL A 41 1.23 -0.94 5.77
CA VAL A 41 0.96 -1.93 4.71
C VAL A 41 2.06 -1.84 3.66
N LYS A 42 2.67 -2.98 3.34
CA LYS A 42 3.63 -3.10 2.23
C LYS A 42 2.92 -3.70 1.02
N VAL A 43 2.95 -2.98 -0.11
CA VAL A 43 2.41 -3.42 -1.39
C VAL A 43 3.57 -3.79 -2.31
N GLY A 44 3.68 -5.09 -2.59
CA GLY A 44 4.70 -5.65 -3.49
C GLY A 44 4.24 -5.78 -4.93
N ARG A 45 5.22 -5.93 -5.83
CA ARG A 45 5.02 -6.09 -7.28
C ARG A 45 4.70 -7.52 -7.70
N ASP A 46 5.13 -8.50 -6.91
CA ASP A 46 4.97 -9.93 -7.17
C ASP A 46 4.27 -10.59 -5.98
N ALA A 47 3.35 -11.53 -6.25
CA ALA A 47 2.66 -12.31 -5.22
C ALA A 47 3.57 -13.39 -4.59
N GLU A 48 4.79 -13.53 -5.11
CA GLU A 48 5.83 -14.36 -4.52
C GLU A 48 6.32 -13.67 -3.26
N LEU A 49 5.79 -14.11 -2.12
CA LEU A 49 6.31 -14.05 -0.75
C LEU A 49 5.09 -14.17 0.18
N LEU A 50 4.46 -15.35 0.17
CA LEU A 50 3.64 -15.85 1.28
C LEU A 50 4.55 -16.64 2.21
#